data_AF-A0A4Y8CBE5-F1
#
_entry.id   AF-A0A4Y8CBE5-F1
#
_cell.length_a   1.000
_cell.length_b   1.000
_cell.length_c   1.000
_cell.angle_alpha   90.00
_cell.angle_beta   90.00
_cell.angle_gamma   90.00
#
_symmetry.space_group_name_H-M   'P 1'
#
loop_
_entity.id
_entity.type
_entity.pdbx_description
1 polymer ?
#
loop_
_entity_poly.entity_id
_entity_poly.type
_entity_poly.pdbx_seq_one_letter_code
_entity_poly.pdbx_strand_id
1 'polypeptide(L)' 'KILYEDAFLSKNIIELYADYKEKQGYSKFEIAAKREALENVLIPYSQKENLNMLEKAGFKKIESIFKWANFETFIAFKD' A
#
# COMPACT_ATOMS: atom_id res chain seq x y z
N LYS A 1 -1.69 -1.96 2.17
CA LYS A 1 -0.51 -1.36 1.50
C LYS A 1 -0.27 -2.11 0.21
N ILE A 2 0.23 -1.44 -0.81
CA ILE A 2 0.67 -2.06 -2.05
C ILE A 2 2.18 -1.86 -2.25
N LEU A 3 2.80 -2.78 -2.99
CA LEU A 3 4.15 -2.62 -3.49
C LEU A 3 4.12 -2.12 -4.94
N TYR A 4 4.90 -1.09 -5.25
CA TYR A 4 5.15 -0.67 -6.62
C TYR A 4 6.29 -1.52 -7.20
N GLU A 5 6.12 -2.01 -8.42
CA GLU A 5 7.14 -2.80 -9.13
C GLU A 5 8.34 -1.94 -9.52
N ASP A 6 8.11 -0.67 -9.85
CA ASP A 6 9.17 0.30 -10.13
C ASP A 6 9.80 0.83 -8.82
N ALA A 7 11.10 0.63 -8.68
CA ALA A 7 11.84 0.99 -7.47
C ALA A 7 11.89 2.50 -7.23
N PHE A 8 11.94 3.32 -8.30
CA PHE A 8 11.93 4.77 -8.19
C PHE A 8 10.58 5.25 -7.65
N LEU A 9 9.46 4.78 -8.22
CA LEU A 9 8.11 5.09 -7.73
C LEU A 9 7.91 4.61 -6.30
N SER A 10 8.32 3.38 -5.99
CA SER A 10 8.20 2.80 -4.65
C SER A 10 8.85 3.69 -3.58
N LYS A 11 10.10 4.11 -3.83
CA LYS A 11 10.84 5.00 -2.92
C LYS A 11 10.13 6.35 -2.75
N ASN A 12 9.83 7.04 -3.85
CA ASN A 12 9.24 8.38 -3.81
C ASN A 12 7.86 8.38 -3.13
N ILE A 13 7.05 7.34 -3.35
CA ILE A 13 5.73 7.21 -2.73
C ILE A 13 5.83 6.95 -1.21
N ILE A 14 6.81 6.17 -0.77
CA ILE A 14 7.08 5.95 0.66
C ILE A 14 7.50 7.27 1.32
N GLU A 15 8.37 8.04 0.67
CA GLU A 15 8.81 9.36 1.14
C GLU A 15 7.63 10.35 1.21
N LEU A 16 6.79 10.40 0.18
CA LEU A 16 5.56 11.21 0.18
C LEU A 16 4.67 10.93 1.40
N TYR A 17 4.50 9.65 1.77
CA TYR A 17 3.72 9.28 2.95
C TYR A 17 4.41 9.62 4.27
N ALA A 18 5.74 9.54 4.33
CA ALA A 18 6.51 9.98 5.49
C ALA A 18 6.35 11.49 5.70
N ASP A 19 6.51 12.30 4.64
CA ASP A 19 6.33 13.75 4.66
C ASP A 19 4.92 14.15 5.08
N TYR A 20 3.90 13.43 4.61
CA TYR A 20 2.54 13.63 5.07
C TYR A 20 2.42 13.43 6.58
N LYS A 21 2.97 12.34 7.13
CA LYS A 21 2.91 12.08 8.58
C LYS A 21 3.65 13.16 9.38
N GLU A 22 4.79 13.64 8.91
CA GLU A 22 5.49 14.77 9.55
C GLU A 22 4.59 16.01 9.63
N LYS A 23 3.89 16.34 8.53
CA LYS A 23 2.92 17.45 8.50
C LYS A 23 1.70 17.23 9.41
N GLN A 24 1.36 15.98 9.74
CA GLN A 24 0.31 15.63 10.71
C GLN A 24 0.82 15.62 12.16
N GLY A 25 2.07 16.02 12.42
CA GLY A 25 2.62 16.16 13.77
C GLY A 25 3.35 14.93 14.30
N TYR A 26 3.57 13.90 13.48
CA TYR A 26 4.42 12.77 13.88
C TYR A 26 5.89 13.16 13.80
N SER A 27 6.67 12.78 14.81
CA SER A 27 8.13 12.96 14.76
C SER A 27 8.79 11.98 13.79
N LYS A 28 9.96 12.36 13.26
CA LYS A 28 10.81 11.48 12.44
C LYS A 28 11.15 10.16 13.16
N PHE A 29 11.33 10.22 14.47
CA PHE A 29 11.61 9.05 15.30
C PHE A 29 10.43 8.08 15.33
N GLU A 30 9.21 8.56 15.58
CA GLU A 30 8.00 7.72 15.57
C GLU A 30 7.73 7.12 14.19
N ILE A 31 7.99 7.88 13.12
CA ILE A 31 7.88 7.41 11.74
C ILE A 31 8.88 6.28 11.47
N ALA A 32 10.13 6.44 11.89
CA ALA A 32 11.19 5.44 11.72
C ALA A 32 10.92 4.18 12.55
N ALA A 33 10.61 4.32 13.84
CA ALA A 33 10.32 3.19 14.73
C ALA A 33 9.14 2.35 14.22
N LYS A 34 8.06 2.99 13.75
CA LYS A 34 6.92 2.26 13.13
C LYS A 34 7.31 1.57 11.83
N ARG A 35 8.22 2.13 11.04
CA ARG A 35 8.68 1.52 9.79
C ARG A 35 9.48 0.27 10.07
N GLU A 36 10.45 0.37 10.97
CA GLU A 36 11.33 -0.74 11.39
C GLU A 36 10.52 -1.90 11.96
N ALA A 37 9.54 -1.62 12.84
CA ALA A 37 8.66 -2.63 13.41
C ALA A 37 7.81 -3.39 12.37
N LEU A 38 7.61 -2.82 11.17
CA LEU A 38 6.79 -3.40 10.11
C LEU A 38 7.61 -3.98 8.95
N GLU A 39 8.90 -3.64 8.81
CA GLU A 39 9.70 -3.97 7.63
C GLU A 39 9.83 -5.49 7.38
N ASN A 40 9.82 -6.30 8.45
CA ASN A 40 9.92 -7.76 8.35
C ASN A 40 8.63 -8.50 8.74
N VAL A 41 7.57 -7.76 9.08
CA VAL A 41 6.29 -8.34 9.56
C VAL A 41 5.20 -8.20 8.50
N LEU A 42 5.15 -7.06 7.81
CA LEU A 42 4.12 -6.77 6.82
C LEU A 42 4.75 -6.73 5.43
N ILE A 43 4.73 -7.86 4.72
CA ILE A 43 5.16 -7.96 3.32
C ILE A 43 3.98 -7.54 2.42
N PRO A 44 4.04 -6.37 1.75
CA PRO A 44 2.94 -5.92 0.91
C PRO A 44 2.98 -6.61 -0.47
N TYR A 45 1.80 -6.98 -0.97
CA TYR A 45 1.61 -7.43 -2.34
C TYR A 45 1.53 -6.26 -3.33
N SER A 46 1.90 -6.47 -4.58
CA SER A 46 1.64 -5.53 -5.66
C SER A 46 0.15 -5.41 -5.96
N GLN A 47 -0.25 -4.36 -6.67
CA GLN A 47 -1.64 -4.21 -7.13
C GLN A 47 -2.06 -5.44 -7.95
N LYS A 48 -1.21 -5.89 -8.88
CA LYS A 48 -1.47 -7.05 -9.73
C LYS A 48 -1.64 -8.34 -8.94
N GLU A 49 -0.81 -8.55 -7.91
CA GLU A 49 -0.92 -9.71 -7.03
C GLU A 49 -2.24 -9.69 -6.26
N ASN A 50 -2.64 -8.53 -5.72
CA ASN A 50 -3.94 -8.39 -5.03
C ASN A 50 -5.12 -8.66 -5.97
N LEU A 51 -5.11 -8.11 -7.18
CA LEU A 51 -6.16 -8.35 -8.18
C LEU A 51 -6.25 -9.84 -8.53
N ASN A 52 -5.11 -10.49 -8.79
CA ASN A 52 -5.06 -11.93 -9.07
C ASN A 52 -5.57 -12.77 -7.89
N MET A 53 -5.27 -12.38 -6.64
CA MET A 53 -5.82 -13.06 -5.46
C MET A 53 -7.35 -12.95 -5.39
N LEU A 54 -7.92 -11.78 -5.70
CA LEU A 54 -9.37 -11.58 -5.73
C LEU A 54 -10.02 -12.39 -6.87
N GLU A 55 -9.42 -12.42 -8.06
CA GLU A 55 -9.88 -13.25 -9.18
C GLU A 55 -9.88 -14.74 -8.81
N LYS A 56 -8.78 -15.23 -8.22
CA LYS A 56 -8.65 -16.62 -7.75
C LYS A 56 -9.63 -16.97 -6.64
N ALA A 57 -10.04 -16.00 -5.83
CA ALA A 57 -11.08 -16.18 -4.82
C ALA A 57 -12.50 -16.24 -5.41
N GLY A 58 -12.65 -16.02 -6.73
CA GLY A 58 -13.91 -16.13 -7.46
C GLY A 58 -14.69 -14.82 -7.61
N PHE A 59 -14.09 -13.67 -7.32
CA PHE A 59 -14.68 -12.37 -7.63
C PHE A 59 -14.56 -12.08 -9.13
N LYS A 60 -15.63 -11.60 -9.76
CA LYS A 60 -15.65 -11.36 -11.22
C LYS A 60 -15.58 -9.90 -11.62
N LYS A 61 -15.99 -8.99 -10.73
CA LYS A 61 -15.90 -7.54 -10.92
C LYS A 61 -15.10 -6.97 -9.78
N ILE A 62 -13.92 -6.47 -10.09
CA ILE A 62 -12.98 -5.91 -9.12
C ILE A 62 -12.60 -4.52 -9.62
N GLU A 63 -12.63 -3.52 -8.75
CA GLU A 63 -12.27 -2.15 -9.08
C GLU A 63 -11.44 -1.52 -7.97
N SER A 64 -10.49 -0.66 -8.34
CA SER A 64 -9.76 0.20 -7.42
C SER A 64 -10.52 1.51 -7.24
N ILE A 65 -11.13 1.70 -6.08
CA ILE A 65 -11.98 2.88 -5.82
C ILE A 65 -11.21 4.04 -5.20
N PHE A 66 -10.02 3.77 -4.67
CA PHE A 66 -9.17 4.80 -4.07
C PHE A 66 -7.72 4.34 -4.02
N LYS A 67 -6.81 5.23 -4.43
CA LYS A 67 -5.37 5.01 -4.35
C LYS A 67 -4.69 6.29 -3.88
N TRP A 68 -3.94 6.19 -2.79
CA TRP A 68 -3.18 7.31 -2.24
C TRP A 68 -1.89 6.82 -1.59
N ALA A 69 -0.77 7.40 -2.00
CA ALA A 69 0.56 6.89 -1.72
C ALA A 69 0.63 5.36 -2.00
N ASN A 70 1.15 4.57 -1.06
CA ASN A 70 1.20 3.11 -1.16
C ASN A 70 -0.01 2.40 -0.54
N PHE A 71 -1.16 3.04 -0.52
CA PHE A 71 -2.42 2.47 -0.07
C PHE A 71 -3.42 2.47 -1.22
N GLU A 72 -4.12 1.34 -1.36
CA GLU A 72 -5.11 1.14 -2.39
C GLU A 72 -6.30 0.39 -1.79
N THR A 73 -7.50 0.80 -2.17
CA THR A 73 -8.76 0.20 -1.73
C THR A 73 -9.42 -0.45 -2.92
N PHE A 74 -9.67 -1.75 -2.81
CA PHE A 74 -10.40 -2.52 -3.81
C PHE A 74 -11.83 -2.77 -3.35
N ILE A 75 -12.76 -2.72 -4.29
CA ILE A 75 -14.10 -3.29 -4.14
C ILE A 75 -14.22 -4.50 -5.08
N ALA A 76 -14.83 -5.57 -4.60
CA ALA A 76 -14.99 -6.79 -5.38
C ALA A 76 -16.41 -7.35 -5.21
N PHE A 77 -17.05 -7.70 -6.33
CA PHE A 77 -18.40 -8.27 -6.36
C PHE A 77 -18.34 -9.72 -6.79
N LYS A 78 -19.01 -10.56 -6.01
CA LYS A 78 -19.29 -11.95 -6.34
C LYS A 78 -20.65 -11.99 -7.04
N ASP A 79 -20.73 -12.71 -8.15
CA ASP A 79 -22.02 -13.02 -8.78
C ASP A 79 -22.83 -13.98 -7.90
#